data_AF-A0A2V9AB05-F1
#
_entry.id   AF-A0A2V9AB05-F1
#
_cell.length_a   1.000
_cell.length_b   1.000
_cell.length_c   1.000
_cell.angle_alpha   90.00
_cell.angle_beta   90.00
_cell.angle_gamma   90.00
#
_symmetry.space_group_name_H-M   'P 1'
#
loop_
_entity.id
_entity.type
_entity.pdbx_description
1 polymer ?
#
loop_
_entity_poly.entity_id
_entity_poly.type
_entity_poly.pdbx_seq_one_letter_code
_entity_poly.pdbx_strand_id
1 'polypeptide(L)'
;MRSPKIVLAVALGALPLASFPAAAQQPQQALTPEAVIEKLVAQEQAEVGLLRQYSPLVETYIQYLRPDNQTGAAPSGDKYFLGRAALSRGVELEPLDKDAGLKHKVLGSWAEFFTSEFLPRGFLQMIFLDANGFDQQHYHIEYVRREFLGEVRCLVFDIDPAKKGDKGRFVGRIWVEDQDFHIVRFNGAYGGSSLTSNYFNFDSWRTNVGKNLWLPSFIYSEQGSLHDKKSLNIAYKVFRAHTRLWGYALGHARQEQELSKVLVEASTGVRDQSENANDYSPLQAERSWDHQAEDNVTDRLERQGLLAPYGEVDKVLETVVNNLEVTNNLDITPEVRCRVLMMSTLESFTVGHTIVLSRGLIDTLPDEASLAAILAHELGHVVLGHRIDSQFAFFSRVRFDEKDTFKHFDFARTPEEEEAAKQKGIELLKNSPYKDNAKSAQLFLQAVRTRSKEIPNLISPHLGDRVSSNWAVASAVFGASSTEDKSAAGGQTAPAEKPAANVIAALPLGGRIKVDPWNDQLHMLKSKPVGTVAKAENTPFQITPFMFYLTRVIDAPTAAPQNIEATARIDAPPKPQISQEALPGLPGPDPQKPQRQ
;
A
#
# COMPACT_ATOMS: atom_id res chain seq x y z
N MET A 1 -79.25 -17.76 -48.15
CA MET A 1 -78.78 -17.17 -46.88
C MET A 1 -77.69 -16.16 -47.24
N ARG A 2 -78.01 -14.87 -47.16
CA ARG A 2 -77.13 -13.77 -47.60
C ARG A 2 -76.68 -12.98 -46.37
N SER A 3 -75.38 -13.01 -46.13
CA SER A 3 -74.67 -12.11 -45.22
C SER A 3 -74.01 -11.01 -46.05
N PRO A 4 -74.11 -9.74 -45.63
CA PRO A 4 -73.10 -8.76 -45.95
C PRO A 4 -72.38 -8.27 -44.69
N LYS A 5 -71.09 -8.08 -44.89
CA LYS A 5 -70.09 -7.51 -43.98
C LYS A 5 -70.37 -6.01 -43.80
N ILE A 6 -70.19 -5.50 -42.58
CA ILE A 6 -70.12 -4.07 -42.30
C ILE A 6 -68.75 -3.77 -41.67
N VAL A 7 -68.00 -2.93 -42.37
CA VAL A 7 -66.80 -2.22 -41.92
C VAL A 7 -67.28 -0.98 -41.18
N LEU A 8 -66.89 -0.81 -39.91
CA LEU A 8 -67.28 0.33 -39.08
C LEU A 8 -66.15 1.36 -39.04
N ALA A 9 -66.51 2.59 -39.40
CA ALA A 9 -65.65 3.77 -39.44
C ALA A 9 -65.32 4.29 -38.03
N VAL A 10 -64.10 4.81 -37.89
CA VAL A 10 -63.56 5.47 -36.70
C VAL A 10 -64.15 6.88 -36.59
N ALA A 11 -64.79 7.19 -35.45
CA ALA A 11 -65.21 8.53 -35.08
C ALA A 11 -64.39 9.02 -33.89
N LEU A 12 -63.82 10.23 -34.01
CA LEU A 12 -63.14 10.97 -32.95
C LEU A 12 -64.11 11.28 -31.79
N GLY A 13 -63.72 10.91 -30.57
CA GLY A 13 -64.33 11.38 -29.33
C GLY A 13 -63.27 12.02 -28.43
N ALA A 14 -63.46 13.30 -28.11
CA ALA A 14 -62.63 14.03 -27.15
C ALA A 14 -62.89 13.53 -25.72
N LEU A 15 -61.82 13.15 -25.00
CA LEU A 15 -61.86 12.80 -23.58
C LEU A 15 -61.39 13.99 -22.72
N PRO A 16 -62.00 14.22 -21.54
CA PRO A 16 -61.61 15.31 -20.65
C PRO A 16 -60.28 14.99 -19.98
N LEU A 17 -59.41 16.01 -19.89
CA LEU A 17 -58.15 15.96 -19.14
C LEU A 17 -58.47 15.75 -17.66
N ALA A 18 -58.16 14.55 -17.14
CA ALA A 18 -58.14 14.29 -15.72
C ALA A 18 -56.90 14.97 -15.12
N SER A 19 -57.13 15.98 -14.29
CA SER A 19 -56.08 16.63 -13.49
C SER A 19 -55.52 15.61 -12.49
N PHE A 20 -54.28 15.15 -12.70
CA PHE A 20 -53.53 14.43 -11.68
C PHE A 20 -53.32 15.37 -10.48
N PRO A 21 -53.56 14.93 -9.23
CA PRO A 21 -53.14 15.71 -8.09
C PRO A 21 -51.62 15.80 -8.14
N ALA A 22 -51.10 17.02 -8.30
CA ALA A 22 -49.70 17.29 -8.05
C ALA A 22 -49.41 16.81 -6.63
N ALA A 23 -48.57 15.78 -6.50
CA ALA A 23 -47.99 15.42 -5.22
C ALA A 23 -47.27 16.68 -4.73
N ALA A 24 -47.87 17.37 -3.75
CA ALA A 24 -47.19 18.42 -3.04
C ALA A 24 -45.91 17.80 -2.50
N GLN A 25 -44.77 18.21 -3.06
CA GLN A 25 -43.49 18.04 -2.40
C GLN A 25 -43.65 18.71 -1.05
N GLN A 26 -43.83 17.90 0.00
CA GLN A 26 -43.74 18.40 1.36
C GLN A 26 -42.42 19.15 1.44
N PRO A 27 -42.41 20.42 1.90
CA PRO A 27 -41.16 21.10 2.14
C PRO A 27 -40.36 20.20 3.06
N GLN A 28 -39.20 19.74 2.58
CA GLN A 28 -38.27 18.92 3.33
C GLN A 28 -38.01 19.67 4.63
N GLN A 29 -38.61 19.21 5.74
CA GLN A 29 -38.53 19.88 7.02
C GLN A 29 -37.05 20.09 7.32
N ALA A 30 -36.66 21.34 7.58
CA ALA A 30 -35.30 21.65 7.98
C ALA A 30 -34.98 20.79 9.21
N LEU A 31 -33.96 19.93 9.10
CA LEU A 31 -33.54 19.08 10.20
C LEU A 31 -33.20 19.96 11.41
N THR A 32 -33.83 19.67 12.54
CA THR A 32 -33.48 20.36 13.80
C THR A 32 -32.09 19.92 14.25
N PRO A 33 -31.37 20.74 15.04
CA PRO A 33 -30.09 20.36 15.62
C PRO A 33 -30.16 19.03 16.39
N GLU A 34 -31.24 18.81 17.14
CA GLU A 34 -31.47 17.59 17.90
C GLU A 34 -31.62 16.37 16.98
N ALA A 35 -32.38 16.50 15.89
CA ALA A 35 -32.54 15.43 14.91
C ALA A 35 -31.23 15.06 14.20
N VAL A 36 -30.32 16.03 14.00
CA VAL A 36 -28.97 15.77 13.48
C VAL A 36 -28.15 14.96 14.47
N ILE A 37 -28.18 15.32 15.76
CA ILE A 37 -27.44 14.59 16.81
C ILE A 37 -27.99 13.16 16.97
N GLU A 38 -29.31 12.98 16.94
CA GLU A 38 -29.94 11.65 17.00
C GLU A 38 -29.49 10.76 15.84
N LYS A 39 -29.49 11.28 14.60
CA LYS A 39 -29.03 10.54 13.42
C LYS A 39 -27.56 10.18 13.50
N LEU A 40 -26.72 11.13 13.87
CA LEU A 40 -25.28 10.93 14.06
C LEU A 40 -24.98 9.83 15.07
N VAL A 41 -25.66 9.85 16.23
CA VAL A 41 -25.47 8.84 17.28
C VAL A 41 -25.92 7.46 16.80
N ALA A 42 -27.10 7.38 16.18
CA ALA A 42 -27.61 6.13 15.64
C ALA A 42 -26.68 5.56 14.55
N GLN A 43 -26.12 6.43 13.72
CA GLN A 43 -25.21 6.05 12.65
C GLN A 43 -23.89 5.48 13.20
N GLU A 44 -23.24 6.16 14.15
CA GLU A 44 -22.01 5.64 14.77
C GLU A 44 -22.25 4.29 15.47
N GLN A 45 -23.38 4.11 16.15
CA GLN A 45 -23.72 2.83 16.79
C GLN A 45 -23.91 1.71 15.75
N ALA A 46 -24.55 1.99 14.62
CA ALA A 46 -24.69 1.05 13.52
C ALA A 46 -23.34 0.68 12.89
N GLU A 47 -22.46 1.68 12.69
CA GLU A 47 -21.10 1.48 12.18
C GLU A 47 -20.26 0.61 13.11
N VAL A 48 -20.30 0.87 14.43
CA VAL A 48 -19.62 0.04 15.42
C VAL A 48 -20.10 -1.42 15.35
N GLY A 49 -21.41 -1.64 15.17
CA GLY A 49 -21.98 -2.97 14.99
C GLY A 49 -21.50 -3.67 13.71
N LEU A 50 -21.44 -2.93 12.60
CA LEU A 50 -20.95 -3.41 11.31
C LEU A 50 -19.46 -3.79 11.37
N LEU A 51 -18.63 -2.97 12.02
CA LEU A 51 -17.19 -3.18 12.10
C LEU A 51 -16.80 -4.51 12.74
N ARG A 52 -17.64 -5.04 13.65
CA ARG A 52 -17.42 -6.34 14.30
C ARG A 52 -17.42 -7.53 13.33
N GLN A 53 -17.90 -7.35 12.09
CA GLN A 53 -17.94 -8.39 11.07
C GLN A 53 -16.60 -8.56 10.34
N TYR A 54 -15.68 -7.60 10.46
CA TYR A 54 -14.44 -7.58 9.70
C TYR A 54 -13.22 -8.04 10.52
N SER A 55 -12.19 -8.49 9.80
CA SER A 55 -10.92 -8.98 10.35
C SER A 55 -9.72 -8.40 9.59
N PRO A 56 -9.57 -7.06 9.53
CA PRO A 56 -8.54 -6.40 8.73
C PRO A 56 -7.14 -6.69 9.27
N LEU A 57 -6.14 -6.55 8.40
CA LEU A 57 -4.75 -6.39 8.81
C LEU A 57 -4.57 -5.01 9.45
N VAL A 58 -3.71 -4.98 10.47
CA VAL A 58 -3.37 -3.79 11.23
C VAL A 58 -1.87 -3.71 11.38
N GLU A 59 -1.30 -2.64 10.86
CA GLU A 59 0.08 -2.26 11.07
C GLU A 59 0.15 -1.08 12.02
N THR A 60 1.05 -1.11 13.00
CA THR A 60 1.37 0.04 13.84
C THR A 60 2.87 0.25 13.90
N TYR A 61 3.34 1.40 13.40
CA TYR A 61 4.71 1.86 13.52
C TYR A 61 4.80 3.02 14.51
N ILE A 62 5.67 2.90 15.51
CA ILE A 62 5.86 3.90 16.57
C ILE A 62 7.28 4.41 16.50
N GLN A 63 7.46 5.71 16.58
CA GLN A 63 8.77 6.36 16.61
C GLN A 63 8.91 7.22 17.86
N TYR A 64 9.90 6.89 18.70
CA TYR A 64 10.28 7.73 19.83
C TYR A 64 11.05 8.95 19.34
N LEU A 65 10.87 10.07 20.02
CA LEU A 65 11.49 11.34 19.66
C LEU A 65 12.42 11.83 20.76
N ARG A 66 13.53 12.43 20.33
CA ARG A 66 14.45 13.22 21.16
C ARG A 66 14.57 14.63 20.60
N PRO A 67 14.91 15.63 21.44
CA PRO A 67 15.21 16.98 20.96
C PRO A 67 16.37 16.96 19.96
N ASP A 68 16.25 17.74 18.87
CA ASP A 68 17.31 17.94 17.88
C ASP A 68 17.49 19.43 17.58
N ASN A 69 18.74 19.89 17.55
CA ASN A 69 19.05 21.31 17.39
C ASN A 69 18.83 21.84 15.96
N GLN A 70 18.69 20.96 14.96
CA GLN A 70 18.50 21.34 13.56
C GLN A 70 17.04 21.17 13.11
N THR A 71 16.41 20.06 13.48
CA THR A 71 15.05 19.71 13.06
C THR A 71 14.00 19.87 14.17
N GLY A 72 14.40 20.28 15.37
CA GLY A 72 13.55 20.34 16.56
C GLY A 72 13.35 18.98 17.22
N ALA A 73 13.09 17.94 16.42
CA ALA A 73 12.95 16.56 16.86
C ALA A 73 13.71 15.61 15.93
N ALA A 74 14.27 14.53 16.49
CA ALA A 74 14.84 13.41 15.75
C ALA A 74 14.38 12.07 16.34
N PRO A 75 14.35 10.98 15.55
CA PRO A 75 14.09 9.64 16.05
C PRO A 75 15.11 9.23 17.13
N SER A 76 14.67 8.39 18.06
CA SER A 76 15.53 7.86 19.14
C SER A 76 15.24 6.41 19.48
N GLY A 77 14.66 5.68 18.55
CA GLY A 77 14.15 4.32 18.69
C GLY A 77 12.78 4.19 18.03
N ASP A 78 12.40 2.98 17.66
CA ASP A 78 11.10 2.68 17.10
C ASP A 78 10.54 1.34 17.61
N LYS A 79 9.25 1.11 17.32
CA LYS A 79 8.55 -0.16 17.51
C LYS A 79 7.69 -0.44 16.29
N TYR A 80 7.48 -1.72 16.00
CA TYR A 80 6.67 -2.16 14.88
C TYR A 80 5.76 -3.32 15.29
N PHE A 81 4.51 -3.25 14.88
CA PHE A 81 3.51 -4.30 15.11
C PHE A 81 2.74 -4.56 13.82
N LEU A 82 2.54 -5.83 13.51
CA LEU A 82 1.70 -6.28 12.41
C LEU A 82 0.86 -7.47 12.87
N GLY A 83 -0.45 -7.39 12.63
CA GLY A 83 -1.36 -8.45 13.03
C GLY A 83 -2.73 -8.33 12.38
N ARG A 84 -3.57 -9.33 12.64
CA ARG A 84 -4.96 -9.38 12.18
C ARG A 84 -5.90 -9.01 13.31
N ALA A 85 -6.79 -8.04 13.09
CA ALA A 85 -7.77 -7.62 14.08
C ALA A 85 -8.90 -8.65 14.19
N ALA A 86 -9.30 -9.01 15.40
CA ALA A 86 -10.44 -9.90 15.64
C ALA A 86 -11.63 -9.11 16.22
N LEU A 87 -12.21 -8.21 15.41
CA LEU A 87 -13.23 -7.25 15.87
C LEU A 87 -14.52 -7.90 16.39
N SER A 88 -14.81 -9.13 15.97
CA SER A 88 -15.95 -9.92 16.46
C SER A 88 -15.82 -10.34 17.93
N ARG A 89 -14.58 -10.47 18.44
CA ARG A 89 -14.27 -10.78 19.85
C ARG A 89 -13.89 -9.53 20.66
N GLY A 90 -14.09 -8.35 20.08
CA GLY A 90 -13.67 -7.07 20.65
C GLY A 90 -12.37 -6.55 20.02
N VAL A 91 -11.66 -5.68 20.74
CA VAL A 91 -10.42 -5.07 20.24
C VAL A 91 -9.23 -5.98 20.54
N GLU A 92 -9.15 -7.10 19.82
CA GLU A 92 -8.01 -8.02 19.89
C GLU A 92 -7.18 -7.96 18.61
N LEU A 93 -5.86 -7.99 18.75
CA LEU A 93 -4.92 -8.06 17.63
C LEU A 93 -4.16 -9.37 17.72
N GLU A 94 -4.35 -10.26 16.75
CA GLU A 94 -3.56 -11.48 16.63
C GLU A 94 -2.27 -11.16 15.86
N PRO A 95 -1.08 -11.32 16.47
CA PRO A 95 0.17 -11.12 15.75
C PRO A 95 0.28 -12.07 14.56
N LEU A 96 0.78 -11.54 13.44
CA LEU A 96 1.12 -12.34 12.25
C LEU A 96 2.44 -13.10 12.40
N ASP A 97 3.22 -12.75 13.43
CA ASP A 97 4.41 -13.48 13.81
C ASP A 97 4.19 -14.08 15.20
N LYS A 98 3.69 -15.31 15.24
CA LYS A 98 3.61 -16.07 16.50
C LYS A 98 4.75 -17.05 16.56
N ASP A 99 5.75 -16.75 17.39
CA ASP A 99 6.53 -17.79 18.06
C ASP A 99 5.65 -18.50 19.10
N ALA A 100 4.73 -19.33 18.62
CA ALA A 100 4.06 -20.35 19.42
C ALA A 100 5.02 -21.52 19.69
N GLY A 101 6.08 -21.23 20.45
CA GLY A 101 6.92 -22.23 21.08
C GLY A 101 8.25 -22.48 20.40
N LEU A 102 9.33 -21.91 20.95
CA LEU A 102 10.56 -22.67 21.18
C LEU A 102 11.33 -22.02 22.33
N LYS A 103 11.59 -22.82 23.35
CA LYS A 103 12.43 -22.45 24.49
C LYS A 103 13.88 -22.31 24.00
N HIS A 104 14.52 -21.21 24.42
CA HIS A 104 15.97 -20.93 24.43
C HIS A 104 16.66 -20.31 23.21
N LYS A 105 17.19 -19.11 23.48
CA LYS A 105 18.44 -18.49 22.98
C LYS A 105 18.49 -18.02 21.51
N VAL A 106 17.88 -16.87 21.26
CA VAL A 106 18.49 -15.81 20.44
C VAL A 106 18.32 -14.48 21.18
N LEU A 107 19.37 -14.05 21.88
CA LEU A 107 19.45 -12.76 22.56
C LEU A 107 19.56 -11.67 21.49
N GLY A 108 18.50 -10.89 21.27
CA GLY A 108 18.64 -9.63 20.54
C GLY A 108 17.37 -8.89 20.10
N SER A 109 16.30 -9.58 19.66
CA SER A 109 15.27 -8.88 18.87
C SER A 109 13.80 -9.13 19.23
N TRP A 110 13.48 -10.06 20.14
CA TRP A 110 12.08 -10.50 20.33
C TRP A 110 11.54 -10.42 21.77
N ALA A 111 12.39 -10.09 22.75
CA ALA A 111 11.92 -9.81 24.12
C ALA A 111 11.17 -8.46 24.25
N GLU A 112 11.14 -7.66 23.18
CA GLU A 112 10.49 -6.35 23.17
C GLU A 112 8.98 -6.38 22.90
N PHE A 113 8.43 -7.50 22.42
CA PHE A 113 6.99 -7.70 22.17
C PHE A 113 6.13 -7.57 23.45
N PHE A 114 6.75 -7.67 24.63
CA PHE A 114 6.12 -7.51 25.94
C PHE A 114 6.74 -6.38 26.77
N THR A 115 7.38 -5.39 26.14
CA THR A 115 7.69 -4.16 26.89
C THR A 115 6.38 -3.52 27.33
N SER A 116 6.19 -3.38 28.63
CA SER A 116 5.00 -2.85 29.30
C SER A 116 4.63 -1.39 28.94
N GLU A 117 5.26 -0.81 27.91
CA GLU A 117 5.10 0.59 27.50
C GLU A 117 3.97 0.75 26.48
N PHE A 118 3.78 -0.19 25.54
CA PHE A 118 2.72 -0.13 24.51
C PHE A 118 1.96 -1.45 24.36
N LEU A 119 0.63 -1.36 24.33
CA LEU A 119 -0.25 -2.49 24.02
C LEU A 119 -0.83 -2.30 22.60
N PRO A 120 -0.55 -3.19 21.63
CA PRO A 120 -1.05 -3.05 20.25
C PRO A 120 -2.58 -2.89 20.17
N ARG A 121 -3.31 -3.60 21.05
CA ARG A 121 -4.76 -3.43 21.25
C ARG A 121 -5.16 -1.99 21.53
N GLY A 122 -4.35 -1.24 22.28
CA GLY A 122 -4.65 0.16 22.63
C GLY A 122 -4.67 1.08 21.41
N PHE A 123 -3.78 0.83 20.43
CA PHE A 123 -3.81 1.54 19.15
C PHE A 123 -4.99 1.11 18.29
N LEU A 124 -5.28 -0.20 18.23
CA LEU A 124 -6.46 -0.70 17.51
C LEU A 124 -7.77 -0.14 18.10
N GLN A 125 -7.84 0.11 19.41
CA GLN A 125 -9.04 0.67 20.05
C GLN A 125 -9.43 2.03 19.45
N MET A 126 -8.45 2.81 18.97
CA MET A 126 -8.62 4.16 18.43
C MET A 126 -9.43 4.21 17.12
N ILE A 127 -9.88 3.07 16.58
CA ILE A 127 -10.89 3.02 15.51
C ILE A 127 -12.29 3.38 15.99
N PHE A 128 -12.53 3.38 17.31
CA PHE A 128 -13.81 3.69 17.92
C PHE A 128 -13.78 5.00 18.71
N LEU A 129 -14.83 5.80 18.57
CA LEU A 129 -15.06 6.94 19.45
C LEU A 129 -15.41 6.46 20.86
N ASP A 130 -16.41 5.58 20.95
CA ASP A 130 -16.75 4.81 22.15
C ASP A 130 -17.53 3.57 21.70
N ALA A 131 -16.94 2.39 21.89
CA ALA A 131 -17.49 1.16 21.34
C ALA A 131 -18.84 0.72 21.95
N ASN A 132 -19.24 1.27 23.11
CA ASN A 132 -20.42 0.79 23.84
C ASN A 132 -21.31 1.89 24.45
N GLY A 133 -20.94 3.16 24.42
CA GLY A 133 -21.77 4.20 25.04
C GLY A 133 -21.65 5.57 24.42
N PHE A 134 -21.45 5.66 23.10
CA PHE A 134 -21.67 6.91 22.40
C PHE A 134 -23.17 7.20 22.27
N ASP A 135 -23.69 8.06 23.15
CA ASP A 135 -25.07 8.51 23.17
C ASP A 135 -25.21 9.87 23.89
N GLN A 136 -26.39 10.49 23.81
CA GLN A 136 -26.67 11.79 24.43
C GLN A 136 -26.78 11.74 25.98
N GLN A 137 -26.84 10.56 26.60
CA GLN A 137 -26.83 10.43 28.06
C GLN A 137 -25.41 10.52 28.62
N HIS A 138 -24.44 10.04 27.84
CA HIS A 138 -23.03 9.98 28.21
C HIS A 138 -22.19 11.10 27.57
N TYR A 139 -22.72 11.82 26.59
CA TYR A 139 -22.00 12.85 25.87
C TYR A 139 -22.80 14.14 25.68
N HIS A 140 -22.09 15.27 25.84
CA HIS A 140 -22.47 16.57 25.29
C HIS A 140 -21.87 16.69 23.90
N ILE A 141 -22.70 17.03 22.91
CA ILE A 141 -22.33 17.12 21.50
C ILE A 141 -22.67 18.54 21.03
N GLU A 142 -21.66 19.36 20.79
CA GLU A 142 -21.83 20.77 20.45
C GLU A 142 -21.38 21.05 19.01
N TYR A 143 -22.27 21.64 18.20
CA TYR A 143 -21.94 22.00 16.82
C TYR A 143 -20.96 23.18 16.78
N VAL A 144 -19.91 23.05 15.97
CA VAL A 144 -18.87 24.07 15.81
C VAL A 144 -18.99 24.80 14.48
N ARG A 145 -18.91 24.06 13.36
CA ARG A 145 -18.83 24.64 12.01
C ARG A 145 -19.07 23.61 10.91
N ARG A 146 -19.04 24.08 9.66
CA ARG A 146 -18.88 23.24 8.46
C ARG A 146 -17.45 23.27 7.97
N GLU A 147 -16.97 22.15 7.46
CA GLU A 147 -15.63 22.01 6.92
C GLU A 147 -15.63 20.99 5.76
N PHE A 148 -14.73 21.16 4.79
CA PHE A 148 -14.54 20.16 3.74
C PHE A 148 -13.31 19.32 4.06
N LEU A 149 -13.47 17.99 4.02
CA LEU A 149 -12.37 17.04 4.01
C LEU A 149 -12.28 16.46 2.60
N GLY A 150 -11.44 17.06 1.75
CA GLY A 150 -11.45 16.77 0.31
C GLY A 150 -12.78 17.19 -0.35
N GLU A 151 -13.48 16.24 -0.96
CA GLU A 151 -14.82 16.45 -1.56
C GLU A 151 -15.96 16.25 -0.55
N VAL A 152 -15.65 15.74 0.64
CA VAL A 152 -16.63 15.39 1.65
C VAL A 152 -16.97 16.62 2.49
N ARG A 153 -18.23 17.04 2.44
CA ARG A 153 -18.77 18.10 3.27
C ARG A 153 -19.08 17.55 4.65
N CYS A 154 -18.53 18.18 5.68
CA CYS A 154 -18.67 17.75 7.05
C CYS A 154 -19.32 18.83 7.94
N LEU A 155 -20.15 18.37 8.87
CA LEU A 155 -20.54 19.06 10.09
C LEU A 155 -19.51 18.70 11.18
N VAL A 156 -19.02 19.70 11.90
CA VAL A 156 -17.97 19.53 12.92
C VAL A 156 -18.57 19.72 14.30
N PHE A 157 -18.32 18.79 15.22
CA PHE A 157 -18.83 18.84 16.59
C PHE A 157 -17.70 18.64 17.61
N ASP A 158 -17.79 19.36 18.72
CA ASP A 158 -17.00 19.09 19.93
C ASP A 158 -17.76 18.10 20.82
N ILE A 159 -17.02 17.16 21.42
CA ILE A 159 -17.53 16.01 22.17
C ILE A 159 -16.90 16.00 23.55
N ASP A 160 -17.75 16.07 24.57
CA ASP A 160 -17.35 16.03 25.97
C ASP A 160 -18.20 15.00 26.75
N PRO A 161 -17.61 14.22 27.67
CA PRO A 161 -18.36 13.35 28.56
C PRO A 161 -19.37 14.15 29.39
N ALA A 162 -20.60 13.65 29.45
CA ALA A 162 -21.69 14.29 30.17
C ALA A 162 -21.40 14.46 31.67
N LYS A 163 -20.65 13.50 32.24
CA LYS A 163 -20.21 13.50 33.63
C LYS A 163 -18.68 13.60 33.70
N LYS A 164 -18.22 14.57 34.49
CA LYS A 164 -16.78 14.72 34.79
C LYS A 164 -16.29 13.51 35.59
N GLY A 165 -15.25 12.84 35.09
CA GLY A 165 -14.61 11.70 35.77
C GLY A 165 -14.97 10.33 35.20
N ASP A 166 -15.87 10.24 34.22
CA ASP A 166 -16.12 9.00 33.48
C ASP A 166 -14.85 8.59 32.73
N LYS A 167 -14.26 7.45 33.11
CA LYS A 167 -13.01 6.96 32.54
C LYS A 167 -13.24 6.26 31.21
N GLY A 168 -12.30 6.41 30.29
CA GLY A 168 -12.31 5.76 28.98
C GLY A 168 -13.23 6.39 27.94
N ARG A 169 -13.95 7.46 28.28
CA ARG A 169 -14.80 8.21 27.35
C ARG A 169 -13.96 9.15 26.50
N PHE A 170 -14.22 9.20 25.20
CA PHE A 170 -13.57 10.16 24.29
C PHE A 170 -13.83 11.62 24.69
N VAL A 171 -12.85 12.48 24.47
CA VAL A 171 -12.95 13.94 24.52
C VAL A 171 -12.26 14.48 23.28
N GLY A 172 -12.91 15.33 22.51
CA GLY A 172 -12.29 15.90 21.32
C GLY A 172 -13.29 16.42 20.30
N ARG A 173 -12.94 16.31 19.02
CA ARG A 173 -13.70 16.84 17.90
C ARG A 173 -13.97 15.75 16.88
N ILE A 174 -15.19 15.72 16.34
CA ILE A 174 -15.61 14.80 15.27
C ILE A 174 -16.01 15.57 14.02
N TRP A 175 -15.78 14.98 12.85
CA TRP A 175 -16.24 15.44 11.54
C TRP A 175 -17.22 14.41 11.01
N VAL A 176 -18.43 14.86 10.76
CA VAL A 176 -19.57 14.04 10.39
C VAL A 176 -19.99 14.43 8.99
N GLU A 177 -20.01 13.51 8.05
CA GLU A 177 -20.40 13.83 6.69
C GLU A 177 -21.90 14.16 6.60
N ASP A 178 -22.27 15.03 5.66
CA ASP A 178 -23.57 15.72 5.67
C ASP A 178 -24.74 14.97 5.01
N GLN A 179 -24.54 13.77 4.44
CA GLN A 179 -25.59 13.04 3.73
C GLN A 179 -26.28 12.01 4.62
N ASP A 180 -25.51 11.10 5.20
CA ASP A 180 -25.95 9.95 5.99
C ASP A 180 -25.45 9.99 7.45
N PHE A 181 -24.74 11.06 7.83
CA PHE A 181 -24.25 11.35 9.18
C PHE A 181 -23.17 10.38 9.70
N HIS A 182 -22.35 9.83 8.79
CA HIS A 182 -21.19 9.01 9.19
C HIS A 182 -20.09 9.86 9.83
N ILE A 183 -19.46 9.37 10.91
CA ILE A 183 -18.27 10.00 11.48
C ILE A 183 -17.07 9.60 10.63
N VAL A 184 -16.49 10.54 9.89
CA VAL A 184 -15.40 10.26 8.93
C VAL A 184 -14.02 10.59 9.48
N ARG A 185 -13.95 11.43 10.51
CA ARG A 185 -12.72 11.75 11.24
C ARG A 185 -13.03 12.09 12.69
N PHE A 186 -12.15 11.73 13.61
CA PHE A 186 -12.21 12.21 14.98
C PHE A 186 -10.82 12.39 15.58
N ASN A 187 -10.65 13.52 16.27
CA ASN A 187 -9.38 14.00 16.83
C ASN A 187 -9.54 14.28 18.32
N GLY A 188 -8.78 13.59 19.16
CA GLY A 188 -8.92 13.73 20.61
C GLY A 188 -8.19 12.64 21.39
N ALA A 189 -8.66 12.37 22.60
CA ALA A 189 -8.13 11.33 23.47
C ALA A 189 -9.24 10.73 24.33
N TYR A 190 -9.02 9.53 24.88
CA TYR A 190 -9.89 9.01 25.93
C TYR A 190 -9.51 9.64 27.29
N GLY A 191 -10.52 10.05 28.06
CA GLY A 191 -10.37 10.67 29.37
C GLY A 191 -10.14 9.66 30.50
N GLY A 192 -9.64 10.14 31.64
CA GLY A 192 -9.55 9.34 32.87
C GLY A 192 -8.34 8.39 32.95
N SER A 193 -7.21 8.78 32.38
CA SER A 193 -5.93 8.08 32.49
C SER A 193 -5.57 7.76 33.94
N SER A 194 -4.99 6.58 34.18
CA SER A 194 -4.52 6.11 35.47
C SER A 194 -3.01 5.95 35.47
N LEU A 195 -2.39 5.70 36.64
CA LEU A 195 -0.96 5.40 36.76
C LEU A 195 -0.50 4.21 35.91
N THR A 196 -1.42 3.34 35.46
CA THR A 196 -1.13 2.11 34.69
C THR A 196 -1.81 2.05 33.32
N SER A 197 -2.64 3.04 32.97
CA SER A 197 -3.36 3.11 31.69
C SER A 197 -3.35 4.54 31.21
N ASN A 198 -2.48 4.82 30.25
CA ASN A 198 -2.36 6.12 29.60
C ASN A 198 -3.14 6.08 28.29
N TYR A 199 -4.02 7.06 28.09
CA TYR A 199 -4.66 7.30 26.82
C TYR A 199 -3.87 8.35 26.05
N PHE A 200 -3.58 8.06 24.80
CA PHE A 200 -2.81 8.93 23.92
C PHE A 200 -3.73 9.85 23.13
N ASN A 201 -3.23 11.00 22.70
CA ASN A 201 -3.92 11.79 21.69
C ASN A 201 -3.80 11.08 20.34
N PHE A 202 -4.91 11.06 19.60
CA PHE A 202 -4.97 10.43 18.30
C PHE A 202 -5.92 11.16 17.33
N ASP A 203 -5.68 10.95 16.04
CA ASP A 203 -6.49 11.42 14.92
C ASP A 203 -6.84 10.22 14.06
N SER A 204 -8.11 9.82 14.07
CA SER A 204 -8.61 8.62 13.41
C SER A 204 -9.44 9.00 12.18
N TRP A 205 -9.21 8.30 11.06
CA TRP A 205 -9.82 8.58 9.77
C TRP A 205 -10.51 7.33 9.20
N ARG A 206 -11.69 7.54 8.63
CA ARG A 206 -12.44 6.53 7.87
C ARG A 206 -12.47 6.90 6.38
N THR A 207 -12.33 5.89 5.52
CA THR A 207 -12.43 6.04 4.06
C THR A 207 -13.76 5.47 3.59
N ASN A 208 -14.40 6.16 2.64
CA ASN A 208 -15.58 5.63 1.96
C ASN A 208 -15.14 4.62 0.91
N VAL A 209 -15.61 3.38 1.03
CA VAL A 209 -15.23 2.26 0.14
C VAL A 209 -16.43 1.67 -0.60
N GLY A 210 -17.60 2.27 -0.42
CA GLY A 210 -18.84 1.84 -1.04
C GLY A 210 -20.01 2.67 -0.53
N LYS A 211 -21.19 2.39 -1.06
CA LYS A 211 -22.41 3.06 -0.66
C LYS A 211 -22.65 2.88 0.84
N ASN A 212 -22.67 4.00 1.57
CA ASN A 212 -22.89 4.06 3.01
C ASN A 212 -21.91 3.19 3.83
N LEU A 213 -20.71 2.94 3.29
CA LEU A 213 -19.69 2.12 3.93
C LEU A 213 -18.42 2.96 4.15
N TRP A 214 -18.21 3.32 5.42
CA TRP A 214 -17.02 4.05 5.88
C TRP A 214 -16.23 3.17 6.84
N LEU A 215 -15.00 2.83 6.46
CA LEU A 215 -14.16 1.92 7.23
C LEU A 215 -12.95 2.66 7.80
N PRO A 216 -12.57 2.40 9.07
CA PRO A 216 -11.30 2.86 9.63
C PRO A 216 -10.13 2.48 8.73
N SER A 217 -9.23 3.42 8.47
CA SER A 217 -8.11 3.19 7.55
C SER A 217 -6.78 3.67 8.11
N PHE A 218 -6.78 4.82 8.79
CA PHE A 218 -5.56 5.47 9.26
C PHE A 218 -5.77 6.10 10.63
N ILE A 219 -4.78 5.95 11.49
CA ILE A 219 -4.73 6.61 12.80
C ILE A 219 -3.34 7.20 12.96
N TYR A 220 -3.29 8.49 13.29
CA TYR A 220 -2.08 9.14 13.78
C TYR A 220 -2.19 9.26 15.29
N SER A 221 -1.11 8.97 16.02
CA SER A 221 -1.05 9.23 17.46
C SER A 221 0.21 10.01 17.80
N GLU A 222 0.10 10.94 18.73
CA GLU A 222 1.24 11.72 19.23
C GLU A 222 1.05 11.99 20.71
N GLN A 223 2.10 11.77 21.49
CA GLN A 223 2.04 11.99 22.92
C GLN A 223 3.32 12.59 23.48
N GLY A 224 3.13 13.52 24.41
CA GLY A 224 4.19 14.24 25.11
C GLY A 224 4.67 15.47 24.34
N SER A 225 5.52 16.27 24.98
CA SER A 225 6.16 17.43 24.37
C SER A 225 7.64 17.45 24.70
N LEU A 226 8.48 17.64 23.68
CA LEU A 226 9.94 17.77 23.84
C LEU A 226 10.33 19.06 24.57
N HIS A 227 9.42 20.03 24.69
CA HIS A 227 9.66 21.33 25.30
C HIS A 227 9.15 21.40 26.76
N ASP A 228 8.36 20.42 27.19
CA ASP A 228 7.80 20.38 28.53
C ASP A 228 8.59 19.41 29.43
N LYS A 229 9.23 19.98 30.46
CA LYS A 229 10.01 19.20 31.46
C LYS A 229 9.15 18.19 32.22
N LYS A 230 7.83 18.39 32.32
CA LYS A 230 6.93 17.40 32.95
C LYS A 230 6.75 16.18 32.06
N SER A 231 6.60 16.37 30.75
CA SER A 231 6.49 15.30 29.75
C SER A 231 7.73 14.40 29.70
N LEU A 232 8.93 14.95 29.91
CA LEU A 232 10.19 14.19 29.98
C LEU A 232 10.32 13.31 31.24
N ASN A 233 9.48 13.54 32.26
CA ASN A 233 9.48 12.81 33.53
C ASN A 233 8.29 11.83 33.67
N ILE A 234 7.49 11.63 32.62
CA ILE A 234 6.40 10.64 32.60
C ILE A 234 6.97 9.27 32.24
N ALA A 235 6.29 8.19 32.66
CA ALA A 235 6.70 6.80 32.44
C ALA A 235 6.74 6.34 30.97
N TYR A 236 6.47 7.21 29.99
CA TYR A 236 6.57 6.91 28.55
C TYR A 236 7.37 8.01 27.84
N LYS A 237 8.15 7.61 26.83
CA LYS A 237 8.92 8.55 26.00
C LYS A 237 8.00 9.32 25.04
N VAL A 238 8.36 10.55 24.69
CA VAL A 238 7.66 11.30 23.63
C VAL A 238 7.70 10.49 22.34
N PHE A 239 6.55 10.32 21.68
CA PHE A 239 6.45 9.48 20.50
C PHE A 239 5.41 9.98 19.50
N ARG A 240 5.56 9.50 18.27
CA ARG A 240 4.54 9.52 17.23
C ARG A 240 4.25 8.11 16.75
N ALA A 241 3.06 7.86 16.24
CA ALA A 241 2.70 6.56 15.68
C ALA A 241 1.78 6.70 14.47
N HIS A 242 1.92 5.76 13.54
CA HIS A 242 0.96 5.48 12.48
C HIS A 242 0.37 4.10 12.71
N THR A 243 -0.96 4.01 12.74
CA THR A 243 -1.69 2.76 12.61
C THR A 243 -2.45 2.77 11.29
N ARG A 244 -2.34 1.69 10.51
CA ARG A 244 -3.03 1.51 9.23
C ARG A 244 -3.84 0.23 9.25
N LEU A 245 -5.01 0.26 8.62
CA LEU A 245 -5.91 -0.88 8.50
C LEU A 245 -6.26 -1.11 7.04
N TRP A 246 -6.20 -2.37 6.60
CA TRP A 246 -6.57 -2.80 5.24
C TRP A 246 -6.97 -4.28 5.25
N GLY A 247 -7.32 -4.84 4.09
CA GLY A 247 -7.71 -6.23 3.95
C GLY A 247 -9.11 -6.49 4.52
N TYR A 248 -10.02 -5.53 4.40
CA TYR A 248 -11.41 -5.71 4.84
C TYR A 248 -12.19 -6.70 3.96
N ALA A 249 -11.81 -6.86 2.68
CA ALA A 249 -12.44 -7.79 1.74
C ALA A 249 -11.43 -8.71 1.03
N LEU A 250 -10.46 -9.26 1.78
CA LEU A 250 -9.47 -10.21 1.25
C LEU A 250 -10.14 -11.38 0.53
N GLY A 251 -9.74 -11.64 -0.72
CA GLY A 251 -10.11 -12.82 -1.51
C GLY A 251 -11.42 -12.73 -2.29
N HIS A 252 -12.45 -12.01 -1.81
CA HIS A 252 -13.76 -11.96 -2.47
C HIS A 252 -13.75 -11.13 -3.77
N ALA A 253 -13.14 -9.95 -3.75
CA ALA A 253 -13.16 -9.04 -4.90
C ALA A 253 -12.45 -9.62 -6.14
N ARG A 254 -11.28 -10.26 -5.97
CA ARG A 254 -10.51 -10.85 -7.07
C ARG A 254 -11.19 -12.11 -7.63
N GLN A 255 -11.75 -12.97 -6.78
CA GLN A 255 -12.45 -14.18 -7.24
C GLN A 255 -13.67 -13.85 -8.08
N GLU A 256 -14.49 -12.88 -7.65
CA GLU A 256 -15.66 -12.44 -8.42
C GLU A 256 -15.26 -11.82 -9.76
N GLN A 257 -14.19 -11.02 -9.80
CA GLN A 257 -13.66 -10.44 -11.03
C GLN A 257 -13.15 -11.49 -12.01
N GLU A 258 -12.34 -12.45 -11.54
CA GLU A 258 -11.81 -13.51 -12.40
C GLU A 258 -12.91 -14.43 -12.92
N LEU A 259 -13.87 -14.83 -12.07
CA LEU A 259 -15.03 -15.62 -12.51
C LEU A 259 -15.89 -14.84 -13.51
N SER A 260 -16.07 -13.53 -13.30
CA SER A 260 -16.80 -12.67 -14.24
C SER A 260 -16.09 -12.56 -15.58
N LYS A 261 -14.75 -12.42 -15.61
CA LYS A 261 -13.96 -12.43 -16.84
C LYS A 261 -14.12 -13.75 -17.59
N VAL A 262 -14.00 -14.88 -16.90
CA VAL A 262 -14.20 -16.22 -17.51
C VAL A 262 -15.61 -16.34 -18.09
N LEU A 263 -16.65 -15.85 -17.40
CA LEU A 263 -18.02 -15.86 -17.94
C LEU A 263 -18.17 -14.98 -19.19
N VAL A 264 -17.52 -13.81 -19.23
CA VAL A 264 -17.50 -12.92 -20.39
C VAL A 264 -16.72 -13.54 -21.56
N GLU A 265 -15.55 -14.12 -21.32
CA GLU A 265 -14.74 -14.82 -22.32
C GLU A 265 -15.45 -16.06 -22.87
N ALA A 266 -16.09 -16.84 -22.01
CA ALA A 266 -16.92 -17.98 -22.42
C ALA A 266 -18.08 -17.53 -23.33
N SER A 267 -18.65 -16.35 -23.09
CA SER A 267 -19.74 -15.79 -23.91
C SER A 267 -19.28 -15.24 -25.27
N THR A 268 -17.99 -14.92 -25.42
CA THR A 268 -17.40 -14.38 -26.67
C THR A 268 -16.74 -15.46 -27.53
N GLY A 269 -16.79 -16.72 -27.10
CA GLY A 269 -16.23 -17.87 -27.79
C GLY A 269 -14.72 -17.98 -27.53
N VAL A 270 -14.33 -18.90 -26.64
CA VAL A 270 -12.92 -19.24 -26.40
C VAL A 270 -12.35 -19.85 -27.67
N ARG A 271 -11.37 -19.18 -28.30
CA ARG A 271 -10.60 -19.78 -29.40
C ARG A 271 -9.63 -20.78 -28.80
N ASP A 272 -9.91 -22.06 -29.00
CA ASP A 272 -8.98 -23.13 -28.68
C ASP A 272 -7.72 -22.97 -29.55
N GLN A 273 -6.59 -22.68 -28.90
CA GLN A 273 -5.27 -22.52 -29.56
C GLN A 273 -4.41 -23.79 -29.44
N SER A 274 -4.97 -24.90 -28.94
CA SER A 274 -4.25 -26.16 -28.74
C SER A 274 -3.68 -26.75 -30.04
N GLU A 275 -4.25 -26.44 -31.20
CA GLU A 275 -3.76 -26.89 -32.52
C GLU A 275 -2.34 -26.40 -32.85
N ASN A 276 -1.82 -25.37 -32.16
CA ASN A 276 -0.45 -24.86 -32.31
C ASN A 276 0.42 -25.05 -31.05
N ALA A 277 -0.07 -25.74 -30.02
CA ALA A 277 0.67 -25.97 -28.78
C ALA A 277 1.55 -27.22 -28.90
N ASN A 278 2.86 -27.06 -28.69
CA ASN A 278 3.79 -28.18 -28.57
C ASN A 278 4.10 -28.45 -27.09
N ASP A 279 4.44 -29.69 -26.76
CA ASP A 279 5.00 -30.03 -25.46
C ASP A 279 6.24 -29.18 -25.16
N TYR A 280 6.41 -28.79 -23.89
CA TYR A 280 7.62 -28.09 -23.47
C TYR A 280 8.84 -29.00 -23.57
N SER A 281 9.93 -28.47 -24.11
CA SER A 281 11.25 -29.08 -23.91
C SER A 281 11.60 -29.10 -22.41
N PRO A 282 12.50 -30.00 -21.95
CA PRO A 282 12.87 -30.07 -20.54
C PRO A 282 13.29 -28.74 -19.91
N LEU A 283 14.02 -27.90 -20.65
CA LEU A 283 14.45 -26.58 -20.17
C LEU A 283 13.28 -25.58 -20.09
N GLN A 284 12.34 -25.63 -21.04
CA GLN A 284 11.12 -24.82 -20.99
C GLN A 284 10.22 -25.25 -19.83
N ALA A 285 10.14 -26.56 -19.56
CA ALA A 285 9.40 -27.09 -18.42
C ALA A 285 10.00 -26.65 -17.09
N GLU A 286 11.32 -26.66 -16.95
CA GLU A 286 12.01 -26.14 -15.75
C GLU A 286 11.72 -24.66 -15.52
N ARG A 287 11.81 -23.83 -16.57
CA ARG A 287 11.47 -22.39 -16.47
C ARG A 287 10.00 -22.18 -16.10
N SER A 288 9.09 -22.88 -16.76
CA SER A 288 7.67 -22.82 -16.44
C SER A 288 7.39 -23.25 -14.99
N TRP A 289 8.16 -24.21 -14.47
CA TRP A 289 8.05 -24.66 -13.09
C TRP A 289 8.53 -23.60 -12.09
N ASP A 290 9.64 -22.92 -12.40
CA ASP A 290 10.12 -21.80 -11.59
C ASP A 290 9.11 -20.63 -11.61
N HIS A 291 8.49 -20.30 -12.75
CA HIS A 291 7.42 -19.28 -12.79
C HIS A 291 6.19 -19.68 -11.98
N GLN A 292 5.82 -20.95 -12.01
CA GLN A 292 4.73 -21.43 -11.16
C GLN A 292 5.04 -21.26 -9.67
N ALA A 293 6.31 -21.42 -9.26
CA ALA A 293 6.73 -21.12 -7.91
C ALA A 293 6.56 -19.62 -7.58
N GLU A 294 6.96 -18.72 -8.50
CA GLU A 294 6.80 -17.28 -8.34
C GLU A 294 5.33 -16.87 -8.19
N ASP A 295 4.47 -17.38 -9.08
CA ASP A 295 3.04 -17.10 -9.08
C ASP A 295 2.36 -17.62 -7.81
N ASN A 296 2.70 -18.82 -7.36
CA ASN A 296 2.18 -19.38 -6.12
C ASN A 296 2.53 -18.53 -4.89
N VAL A 297 3.77 -18.04 -4.81
CA VAL A 297 4.24 -17.18 -3.72
C VAL A 297 3.52 -15.83 -3.75
N THR A 298 3.51 -15.17 -4.91
CA THR A 298 2.92 -13.84 -5.06
C THR A 298 1.40 -13.87 -4.83
N ASP A 299 0.69 -14.86 -5.39
CA ASP A 299 -0.74 -15.06 -5.12
C ASP A 299 -1.02 -15.36 -3.65
N ARG A 300 -0.14 -16.11 -2.97
CA ARG A 300 -0.29 -16.41 -1.55
C ARG A 300 -0.17 -15.14 -0.71
N LEU A 301 0.86 -14.34 -0.94
CA LEU A 301 1.09 -13.08 -0.23
C LEU A 301 -0.01 -12.05 -0.51
N GLU A 302 -0.52 -11.97 -1.75
CA GLU A 302 -1.63 -11.10 -2.10
C GLU A 302 -2.93 -11.53 -1.40
N ARG A 303 -3.26 -12.83 -1.39
CA ARG A 303 -4.45 -13.34 -0.68
C ARG A 303 -4.41 -13.11 0.83
N GLN A 304 -3.21 -13.00 1.40
CA GLN A 304 -3.02 -12.66 2.81
C GLN A 304 -3.14 -11.15 3.07
N GLY A 305 -3.10 -10.31 2.03
CA GLY A 305 -3.07 -8.86 2.13
C GLY A 305 -1.66 -8.31 2.40
N LEU A 306 -0.61 -9.09 2.17
CA LEU A 306 0.78 -8.65 2.37
C LEU A 306 1.35 -8.01 1.08
N LEU A 307 0.95 -8.50 -0.09
CA LEU A 307 1.17 -7.81 -1.38
C LEU A 307 -0.10 -7.10 -1.82
N ALA A 308 0.04 -5.89 -2.35
CA ALA A 308 -1.06 -5.18 -3.01
C ALA A 308 -1.44 -5.90 -4.31
N PRO A 309 -2.73 -5.92 -4.72
CA PRO A 309 -3.10 -6.27 -6.08
C PRO A 309 -2.41 -5.35 -7.09
N TYR A 310 -2.03 -5.90 -8.24
CA TYR A 310 -1.33 -5.16 -9.30
C TYR A 310 -2.12 -3.90 -9.71
N GLY A 311 -1.46 -2.74 -9.72
CA GLY A 311 -2.12 -1.46 -9.89
C GLY A 311 -1.24 -0.35 -10.47
N GLU A 312 -1.58 0.89 -10.09
CA GLU A 312 -0.91 2.11 -10.59
C GLU A 312 0.56 2.17 -10.17
N VAL A 313 0.85 1.83 -8.91
CA VAL A 313 2.20 1.93 -8.35
C VAL A 313 3.13 0.91 -9.00
N ASP A 314 2.68 -0.32 -9.21
CA ASP A 314 3.43 -1.39 -9.88
C ASP A 314 3.90 -0.96 -11.28
N LYS A 315 3.01 -0.35 -12.06
CA LYS A 315 3.32 0.18 -13.41
C LYS A 315 4.39 1.28 -13.39
N VAL A 316 4.39 2.12 -12.36
CA VAL A 316 5.43 3.15 -12.19
C VAL A 316 6.79 2.49 -11.94
N LEU A 317 6.83 1.46 -11.08
CA LEU A 317 8.05 0.70 -10.84
C LEU A 317 8.55 0.01 -12.12
N GLU A 318 7.65 -0.65 -12.86
CA GLU A 318 7.95 -1.33 -14.13
C GLU A 318 8.44 -0.36 -15.20
N THR A 319 7.95 0.88 -15.22
CA THR A 319 8.46 1.92 -16.14
C THR A 319 9.93 2.20 -15.87
N VAL A 320 10.34 2.27 -14.60
CA VAL A 320 11.75 2.50 -14.23
C VAL A 320 12.61 1.26 -14.53
N VAL A 321 12.09 0.06 -14.29
CA VAL A 321 12.78 -1.20 -14.65
C VAL A 321 12.97 -1.31 -16.16
N ASN A 322 11.94 -1.05 -16.96
CA ASN A 322 12.01 -1.07 -18.42
C ASN A 322 13.05 -0.06 -18.94
N ASN A 323 13.15 1.13 -18.34
CA ASN A 323 14.21 2.08 -18.69
C ASN A 323 15.61 1.49 -18.44
N LEU A 324 15.81 0.75 -17.33
CA LEU A 324 17.06 0.06 -17.04
C LEU A 324 17.34 -1.06 -18.06
N GLU A 325 16.35 -1.88 -18.40
CA GLU A 325 16.47 -2.98 -19.36
C GLU A 325 16.84 -2.49 -20.75
N VAL A 326 16.10 -1.51 -21.27
CA VAL A 326 16.30 -0.94 -22.61
C VAL A 326 17.69 -0.35 -22.75
N THR A 327 18.16 0.43 -21.78
CA THR A 327 19.50 1.05 -21.86
C THR A 327 20.65 0.07 -21.66
N ASN A 328 20.38 -1.10 -21.10
CA ASN A 328 21.37 -2.16 -20.91
C ASN A 328 21.26 -3.30 -21.93
N ASN A 329 20.39 -3.15 -22.94
CA ASN A 329 20.16 -4.16 -23.98
C ASN A 329 19.82 -5.55 -23.37
N LEU A 330 19.02 -5.55 -22.30
CA LEU A 330 18.56 -6.78 -21.67
C LEU A 330 17.30 -7.28 -22.38
N ASP A 331 17.29 -8.57 -22.70
CA ASP A 331 16.13 -9.30 -23.21
C ASP A 331 15.84 -10.45 -22.24
N ILE A 332 15.06 -10.15 -21.20
CA ILE A 332 14.76 -11.08 -20.12
C ILE A 332 13.43 -11.75 -20.45
N THR A 333 13.44 -13.08 -20.48
CA THR A 333 12.22 -13.88 -20.66
C THR A 333 12.06 -14.85 -19.50
N PRO A 334 10.93 -14.78 -18.78
CA PRO A 334 9.79 -13.88 -18.97
C PRO A 334 10.09 -12.46 -18.49
N GLU A 335 9.16 -11.55 -18.80
CA GLU A 335 9.25 -10.16 -18.42
C GLU A 335 9.40 -9.97 -16.90
N VAL A 336 10.17 -8.95 -16.51
CA VAL A 336 10.34 -8.57 -15.12
C VAL A 336 9.08 -7.85 -14.63
N ARG A 337 8.50 -8.38 -13.56
CA ARG A 337 7.30 -7.81 -12.91
C ARG A 337 7.72 -7.01 -11.69
N CYS A 338 6.99 -5.96 -11.35
CA CYS A 338 7.14 -5.31 -10.04
C CYS A 338 5.87 -5.49 -9.21
N ARG A 339 6.02 -5.74 -7.91
CA ARG A 339 4.92 -5.81 -6.94
C ARG A 339 5.24 -5.00 -5.69
N VAL A 340 4.19 -4.54 -5.00
CA VAL A 340 4.34 -3.73 -3.79
C VAL A 340 3.94 -4.50 -2.54
N LEU A 341 4.85 -4.60 -1.57
CA LEU A 341 4.59 -5.09 -0.22
C LEU A 341 3.93 -3.98 0.61
N MET A 342 2.84 -4.31 1.29
CA MET A 342 1.96 -3.35 1.98
C MET A 342 2.60 -2.65 3.20
N MET A 343 3.71 -3.18 3.69
CA MET A 343 4.37 -2.82 4.94
C MET A 343 5.19 -1.52 4.84
N SER A 344 5.36 -0.84 5.98
CA SER A 344 6.10 0.42 6.16
C SER A 344 7.59 0.25 6.32
N THR A 345 8.06 -1.00 6.47
CA THR A 345 9.49 -1.32 6.48
C THR A 345 10.17 -0.82 5.21
N LEU A 346 11.49 -0.64 5.29
CA LEU A 346 12.35 -0.37 4.15
C LEU A 346 12.97 -1.69 3.74
N GLU A 347 12.28 -2.42 2.87
CA GLU A 347 12.72 -3.69 2.31
C GLU A 347 12.42 -3.79 0.81
N SER A 348 13.29 -4.52 0.11
CA SER A 348 13.10 -4.98 -1.26
C SER A 348 13.74 -6.35 -1.44
N PHE A 349 13.22 -7.13 -2.38
CA PHE A 349 13.70 -8.47 -2.69
C PHE A 349 13.18 -8.93 -4.06
N THR A 350 13.64 -10.10 -4.50
CA THR A 350 13.16 -10.76 -5.71
C THR A 350 12.47 -12.10 -5.40
N VAL A 351 11.35 -12.33 -6.06
CA VAL A 351 10.69 -13.64 -6.17
C VAL A 351 10.81 -14.08 -7.62
N GLY A 352 11.92 -14.73 -7.93
CA GLY A 352 12.30 -15.08 -9.31
C GLY A 352 12.41 -13.82 -10.18
N HIS A 353 11.54 -13.66 -11.17
CA HIS A 353 11.51 -12.50 -12.07
C HIS A 353 10.63 -11.36 -11.55
N THR A 354 10.07 -11.50 -10.34
CA THR A 354 9.24 -10.46 -9.72
C THR A 354 10.05 -9.69 -8.69
N ILE A 355 10.26 -8.40 -8.94
CA ILE A 355 10.87 -7.48 -7.98
C ILE A 355 9.79 -6.99 -7.02
N VAL A 356 10.03 -7.06 -5.71
CA VAL A 356 9.10 -6.62 -4.66
C VAL A 356 9.71 -5.46 -3.89
N LEU A 357 8.99 -4.34 -3.80
CA LEU A 357 9.36 -3.19 -2.96
C LEU A 357 8.29 -2.94 -1.91
N SER A 358 8.70 -2.64 -0.68
CA SER A 358 7.79 -2.18 0.38
C SER A 358 7.25 -0.79 0.13
N ARG A 359 5.99 -0.57 0.54
CA ARG A 359 5.33 0.75 0.51
C ARG A 359 6.16 1.79 1.27
N GLY A 360 6.70 1.42 2.43
CA GLY A 360 7.56 2.30 3.22
C GLY A 360 8.80 2.77 2.48
N LEU A 361 9.45 1.87 1.72
CA LEU A 361 10.57 2.22 0.87
C LEU A 361 10.16 3.23 -0.21
N ILE A 362 9.08 2.96 -0.93
CA ILE A 362 8.60 3.86 -2.00
C ILE A 362 8.20 5.24 -1.45
N ASP A 363 7.56 5.28 -0.28
CA ASP A 363 7.15 6.52 0.40
C ASP A 363 8.34 7.43 0.74
N THR A 364 9.48 6.85 1.11
CA THR A 364 10.61 7.60 1.70
C THR A 364 11.64 8.03 0.66
N LEU A 365 11.64 7.46 -0.53
CA LEU A 365 12.60 7.79 -1.58
C LEU A 365 12.48 9.25 -2.01
N PRO A 366 13.57 10.01 -2.18
CA PRO A 366 13.47 11.42 -2.53
C PRO A 366 13.04 11.61 -3.99
N ASP A 367 13.46 10.73 -4.91
CA ASP A 367 13.22 10.85 -6.35
C ASP A 367 13.31 9.51 -7.11
N GLU A 368 13.03 9.57 -8.41
CA GLU A 368 13.07 8.43 -9.33
C GLU A 368 14.48 7.85 -9.50
N ALA A 369 15.54 8.68 -9.44
CA ALA A 369 16.92 8.19 -9.56
C ALA A 369 17.32 7.32 -8.35
N SER A 370 16.87 7.70 -7.16
CA SER A 370 17.04 6.89 -5.94
C SER A 370 16.27 5.58 -6.03
N LEU A 371 15.06 5.61 -6.61
CA LEU A 371 14.28 4.41 -6.90
C LEU A 371 14.98 3.49 -7.91
N ALA A 372 15.48 4.06 -9.01
CA ALA A 372 16.21 3.32 -10.03
C ALA A 372 17.47 2.64 -9.47
N ALA A 373 18.15 3.25 -8.51
CA ALA A 373 19.32 2.63 -7.88
C ALA A 373 18.98 1.36 -7.10
N ILE A 374 17.83 1.31 -6.43
CA ILE A 374 17.34 0.11 -5.74
C ILE A 374 16.89 -0.93 -6.76
N LEU A 375 16.08 -0.52 -7.74
CA LEU A 375 15.59 -1.41 -8.79
C LEU A 375 16.72 -2.00 -9.61
N ALA A 376 17.81 -1.27 -9.85
CA ALA A 376 18.99 -1.79 -10.53
C ALA A 376 19.69 -2.91 -9.74
N HIS A 377 19.72 -2.84 -8.40
CA HIS A 377 20.23 -3.94 -7.57
C HIS A 377 19.34 -5.16 -7.68
N GLU A 378 18.03 -5.00 -7.51
CA GLU A 378 17.07 -6.11 -7.61
C GLU A 378 17.04 -6.73 -9.01
N LEU A 379 17.09 -5.91 -10.06
CA LEU A 379 17.24 -6.37 -11.44
C LEU A 379 18.56 -7.11 -11.64
N GLY A 380 19.61 -6.76 -10.89
CA GLY A 380 20.86 -7.51 -10.84
C GLY A 380 20.66 -8.96 -10.40
N HIS A 381 19.84 -9.21 -9.37
CA HIS A 381 19.47 -10.58 -8.96
C HIS A 381 18.75 -11.35 -10.07
N VAL A 382 17.80 -10.69 -10.75
CA VAL A 382 17.05 -11.30 -11.85
C VAL A 382 17.99 -11.67 -13.02
N VAL A 383 18.85 -10.73 -13.44
CA VAL A 383 19.79 -10.93 -14.56
C VAL A 383 20.81 -12.03 -14.26
N LEU A 384 21.26 -12.14 -13.01
CA LEU A 384 22.17 -13.20 -12.57
C LEU A 384 21.47 -14.55 -12.35
N GLY A 385 20.13 -14.59 -12.44
CA GLY A 385 19.35 -15.80 -12.28
C GLY A 385 19.37 -16.35 -10.85
N HIS A 386 19.42 -15.48 -9.84
CA HIS A 386 19.32 -15.89 -8.44
C HIS A 386 17.90 -16.39 -8.15
N ARG A 387 17.72 -17.71 -8.20
CA ARG A 387 16.40 -18.35 -8.18
C ARG A 387 15.78 -18.37 -6.79
N ILE A 388 14.49 -18.63 -6.75
CA ILE A 388 13.75 -19.01 -5.54
C ILE A 388 13.75 -20.53 -5.40
N ASP A 389 13.34 -21.04 -4.23
CA ASP A 389 13.13 -22.48 -4.06
C ASP A 389 11.99 -22.96 -4.97
N SER A 390 12.32 -23.79 -5.96
CA SER A 390 11.38 -24.38 -6.91
C SER A 390 10.34 -25.29 -6.24
N GLN A 391 10.54 -25.66 -4.96
CA GLN A 391 9.51 -26.35 -4.18
C GLN A 391 8.24 -25.52 -3.99
N PHE A 392 8.31 -24.18 -4.08
CA PHE A 392 7.11 -23.35 -4.00
C PHE A 392 6.16 -23.53 -5.19
N ALA A 393 6.59 -24.17 -6.29
CA ALA A 393 5.70 -24.57 -7.39
C ALA A 393 4.69 -25.65 -6.95
N PHE A 394 5.03 -26.45 -5.94
CA PHE A 394 4.06 -27.36 -5.32
C PHE A 394 3.09 -26.55 -4.47
N PHE A 395 1.82 -26.50 -4.87
CA PHE A 395 0.80 -25.74 -4.15
C PHE A 395 0.62 -26.18 -2.68
N SER A 396 0.96 -27.42 -2.36
CA SER A 396 0.99 -27.93 -0.97
C SER A 396 2.02 -27.19 -0.09
N ARG A 397 3.11 -26.69 -0.67
CA ARG A 397 4.15 -25.93 0.03
C ARG A 397 3.74 -24.49 0.33
N VAL A 398 2.79 -23.92 -0.39
CA VAL A 398 2.26 -22.56 -0.10
C VAL A 398 0.95 -22.58 0.70
N ARG A 399 0.53 -23.77 1.15
CA ARG A 399 -0.65 -23.96 2.02
C ARG A 399 -0.22 -24.20 3.48
N PHE A 400 -0.08 -23.12 4.22
CA PHE A 400 0.25 -23.15 5.65
C PHE A 400 -0.64 -22.15 6.43
N ASP A 401 -0.52 -22.07 7.76
CA ASP A 401 -1.26 -21.07 8.55
C ASP A 401 -0.68 -19.68 8.30
N GLU A 402 -1.52 -18.66 8.19
CA GLU A 402 -1.06 -17.30 7.96
C GLU A 402 0.00 -16.81 8.98
N LYS A 403 -0.06 -17.31 10.22
CA LYS A 403 0.87 -16.97 11.29
C LYS A 403 2.29 -17.48 11.08
N ASP A 404 2.47 -18.41 10.14
CA ASP A 404 3.77 -18.98 9.80
C ASP A 404 4.38 -18.30 8.56
N THR A 405 3.74 -17.27 8.00
CA THR A 405 4.18 -16.65 6.74
C THR A 405 5.62 -16.16 6.76
N PHE A 406 6.01 -15.37 7.76
CA PHE A 406 7.38 -14.83 7.87
C PHE A 406 8.43 -15.86 8.30
N LYS A 407 8.00 -17.09 8.63
CA LYS A 407 8.89 -18.23 8.90
C LYS A 407 9.05 -19.12 7.70
N HIS A 408 7.99 -19.18 6.88
CA HIS A 408 7.90 -20.07 5.74
C HIS A 408 8.45 -19.44 4.47
N PHE A 409 8.32 -18.13 4.33
CA PHE A 409 8.95 -17.35 3.27
C PHE A 409 10.14 -16.58 3.83
N ASP A 410 11.32 -16.86 3.27
CA ASP A 410 12.55 -16.12 3.47
C ASP A 410 13.21 -15.95 2.10
N PHE A 411 13.31 -14.71 1.65
CA PHE A 411 13.93 -14.33 0.38
C PHE A 411 15.28 -13.65 0.59
N ALA A 412 15.82 -13.68 1.81
CA ALA A 412 17.15 -13.16 2.08
C ALA A 412 18.20 -13.91 1.25
N ARG A 413 19.10 -13.14 0.64
CA ARG A 413 20.14 -13.67 -0.24
C ARG A 413 21.43 -13.97 0.51
N THR A 414 22.20 -14.88 -0.07
CA THR A 414 23.54 -15.16 0.44
C THR A 414 24.46 -13.94 0.25
N PRO A 415 25.48 -13.73 1.10
CA PRO A 415 26.42 -12.62 0.94
C PRO A 415 27.10 -12.59 -0.44
N GLU A 416 27.35 -13.76 -1.04
CA GLU A 416 27.94 -13.90 -2.37
C GLU A 416 26.98 -13.42 -3.47
N GLU A 417 25.70 -13.79 -3.37
CA GLU A 417 24.65 -13.33 -4.28
C GLU A 417 24.43 -11.82 -4.16
N GLU A 418 24.41 -11.28 -2.93
CA GLU A 418 24.31 -9.84 -2.69
C GLU A 418 25.46 -9.06 -3.32
N GLU A 419 26.69 -9.57 -3.18
CA GLU A 419 27.86 -8.93 -3.78
C GLU A 419 27.78 -8.97 -5.32
N ALA A 420 27.39 -10.11 -5.90
CA ALA A 420 27.26 -10.26 -7.34
C ALA A 420 26.17 -9.34 -7.91
N ALA A 421 24.99 -9.31 -7.29
CA ALA A 421 23.89 -8.45 -7.68
C ALA A 421 24.23 -6.98 -7.54
N LYS A 422 24.98 -6.60 -6.49
CA LYS A 422 25.50 -5.25 -6.34
C LYS A 422 26.41 -4.87 -7.52
N GLN A 423 27.37 -5.73 -7.90
CA GLN A 423 28.25 -5.43 -9.03
C GLN A 423 27.44 -5.30 -10.33
N LYS A 424 26.44 -6.17 -10.54
CA LYS A 424 25.58 -6.08 -11.71
C LYS A 424 24.72 -4.81 -11.70
N GLY A 425 24.10 -4.47 -10.58
CA GLY A 425 23.32 -3.25 -10.43
C GLY A 425 24.13 -1.97 -10.67
N ILE A 426 25.41 -1.95 -10.30
CA ILE A 426 26.33 -0.84 -10.61
C ILE A 426 26.51 -0.67 -12.11
N GLU A 427 26.71 -1.78 -12.83
CA GLU A 427 26.81 -1.79 -14.29
C GLU A 427 25.50 -1.28 -14.92
N LEU A 428 24.37 -1.83 -14.48
CA LEU A 428 23.04 -1.47 -14.99
C LEU A 428 22.75 0.02 -14.83
N LEU A 429 23.02 0.56 -13.64
CA LEU A 429 22.74 1.96 -13.34
C LEU A 429 23.70 2.91 -14.08
N LYS A 430 24.96 2.54 -14.31
CA LYS A 430 25.93 3.36 -15.08
C LYS A 430 25.53 3.56 -16.53
N ASN A 431 24.88 2.57 -17.13
CA ASN A 431 24.41 2.63 -18.52
C ASN A 431 23.00 3.24 -18.65
N SER A 432 22.39 3.63 -17.53
CA SER A 432 21.01 4.12 -17.48
C SER A 432 20.88 5.64 -17.64
N PRO A 433 19.67 6.17 -17.88
CA PRO A 433 19.44 7.63 -17.85
C PRO A 433 19.61 8.24 -16.45
N TYR A 434 19.74 7.43 -15.40
CA TYR A 434 19.83 7.86 -14.00
C TYR A 434 21.28 8.05 -13.52
N LYS A 435 22.28 7.71 -14.35
CA LYS A 435 23.72 7.70 -13.98
C LYS A 435 24.24 9.03 -13.41
N ASP A 436 23.67 10.16 -13.83
CA ASP A 436 24.12 11.51 -13.43
C ASP A 436 23.35 12.05 -12.21
N ASN A 437 22.25 11.41 -11.81
CA ASN A 437 21.36 11.86 -10.71
C ASN A 437 21.70 11.17 -9.38
N ALA A 438 22.99 11.21 -9.09
CA ALA A 438 23.70 10.52 -8.02
C ALA A 438 23.38 10.94 -6.59
N LYS A 439 23.16 12.24 -6.42
CA LYS A 439 23.36 12.93 -5.15
C LYS A 439 22.29 12.58 -4.12
N SER A 440 21.04 12.51 -4.56
CA SER A 440 19.89 12.18 -3.72
C SER A 440 19.96 10.73 -3.21
N ALA A 441 20.31 9.78 -4.08
CA ALA A 441 20.47 8.38 -3.71
C ALA A 441 21.58 8.21 -2.64
N GLN A 442 22.71 8.90 -2.79
CA GLN A 442 23.76 8.88 -1.76
C GLN A 442 23.31 9.49 -0.43
N LEU A 443 22.60 10.62 -0.48
CA LEU A 443 22.10 11.30 0.72
C LEU A 443 21.06 10.44 1.45
N PHE A 444 20.19 9.74 0.73
CA PHE A 444 19.27 8.78 1.33
C PHE A 444 20.02 7.67 2.06
N LEU A 445 21.07 7.09 1.45
CA LEU A 445 21.89 6.08 2.13
C LEU A 445 22.46 6.59 3.43
N GLN A 446 23.03 7.79 3.36
CA GLN A 446 23.67 8.40 4.50
C GLN A 446 22.63 8.61 5.60
N ALA A 447 21.43 9.06 5.25
CA ALA A 447 20.32 9.18 6.19
C ALA A 447 19.96 7.83 6.83
N VAL A 448 19.82 6.74 6.06
CA VAL A 448 19.54 5.39 6.57
C VAL A 448 20.67 4.93 7.52
N ARG A 449 21.93 5.04 7.09
CA ARG A 449 23.09 4.60 7.89
C ARG A 449 23.22 5.39 9.19
N THR A 450 23.12 6.71 9.12
CA THR A 450 23.22 7.59 10.28
C THR A 450 22.10 7.32 11.28
N ARG A 451 20.90 6.96 10.81
CA ARG A 451 19.74 6.71 11.67
C ARG A 451 19.49 5.24 11.99
N SER A 452 20.30 4.31 11.49
CA SER A 452 20.10 2.85 11.66
C SER A 452 19.87 2.40 13.12
N LYS A 453 20.53 3.04 14.09
CA LYS A 453 20.36 2.76 15.52
C LYS A 453 19.08 3.37 16.13
N GLU A 454 18.54 4.39 15.48
CA GLU A 454 17.36 5.15 15.91
C GLU A 454 16.06 4.62 15.29
N ILE A 455 16.15 3.91 14.17
CA ILE A 455 15.01 3.31 13.47
C ILE A 455 15.23 1.83 13.11
N PRO A 456 15.69 0.98 14.06
CA PRO A 456 16.08 -0.40 13.76
C PRO A 456 14.93 -1.25 13.18
N ASN A 457 13.68 -1.05 13.62
CA ASN A 457 12.55 -1.83 13.12
C ASN A 457 12.12 -1.38 11.72
N LEU A 458 12.22 -0.09 11.41
CA LEU A 458 11.92 0.43 10.07
C LEU A 458 12.83 -0.17 8.99
N ILE A 459 14.08 -0.51 9.33
CA ILE A 459 15.09 -1.05 8.41
C ILE A 459 15.38 -2.54 8.62
N SER A 460 14.48 -3.24 9.32
CA SER A 460 14.55 -4.69 9.50
C SER A 460 13.48 -5.31 8.59
N PRO A 461 13.88 -6.04 7.54
CA PRO A 461 12.95 -6.69 6.63
C PRO A 461 12.25 -7.85 7.32
N HIS A 462 11.08 -8.22 6.81
CA HIS A 462 10.34 -9.38 7.28
C HIS A 462 10.37 -10.55 6.30
N LEU A 463 10.50 -10.27 5.00
CA LEU A 463 10.51 -11.29 3.96
C LEU A 463 11.80 -11.27 3.13
N GLY A 464 12.38 -10.08 2.93
CA GLY A 464 13.50 -9.88 2.02
C GLY A 464 14.81 -9.49 2.69
N ASP A 465 15.68 -8.88 1.91
CA ASP A 465 16.95 -8.36 2.37
C ASP A 465 16.85 -6.97 3.00
N ARG A 466 17.82 -6.66 3.85
CA ARG A 466 17.96 -5.31 4.39
C ARG A 466 18.39 -4.40 3.24
N VAL A 467 17.69 -3.29 3.03
CA VAL A 467 18.04 -2.25 2.04
C VAL A 467 19.51 -1.78 2.12
N SER A 468 20.21 -2.01 3.25
CA SER A 468 21.64 -1.74 3.39
C SER A 468 22.56 -2.44 2.37
N SER A 469 22.21 -3.63 1.86
CA SER A 469 22.99 -4.33 0.83
C SER A 469 22.72 -3.76 -0.56
N ASN A 470 21.44 -3.56 -0.89
CA ASN A 470 20.95 -3.00 -2.16
C ASN A 470 21.49 -1.60 -2.44
N TRP A 471 21.70 -0.82 -1.38
CA TRP A 471 22.12 0.57 -1.51
C TRP A 471 23.61 0.78 -1.80
N ALA A 472 24.43 -0.27 -1.70
CA ALA A 472 25.83 -0.16 -2.04
C ALA A 472 26.04 0.12 -3.55
N VAL A 473 25.06 -0.21 -4.40
CA VAL A 473 25.02 0.14 -5.83
C VAL A 473 25.08 1.65 -6.04
N ALA A 474 24.17 2.39 -5.40
CA ALA A 474 24.15 3.85 -5.46
C ALA A 474 25.50 4.44 -5.03
N SER A 475 26.08 3.96 -3.91
CA SER A 475 27.38 4.46 -3.44
C SER A 475 28.51 4.28 -4.44
N ALA A 476 28.56 3.16 -5.16
CA ALA A 476 29.67 2.84 -6.05
C ALA A 476 29.58 3.53 -7.42
N VAL A 477 28.36 3.70 -7.95
CA VAL A 477 28.15 4.45 -9.21
C VAL A 477 28.36 5.93 -8.99
N PHE A 478 27.81 6.44 -7.90
CA PHE A 478 27.73 7.87 -7.64
C PHE A 478 28.92 8.40 -6.83
N GLY A 479 29.66 7.52 -6.13
CA GLY A 479 30.81 7.90 -5.29
C GLY A 479 32.09 8.12 -6.08
N ALA A 480 32.10 7.75 -7.36
CA ALA A 480 33.24 7.95 -8.26
C ALA A 480 33.37 9.41 -8.78
N SER A 481 32.39 10.28 -8.53
CA SER A 481 32.45 11.70 -8.92
C SER A 481 33.17 12.60 -7.91
N SER A 482 33.69 12.06 -6.80
CA SER A 482 34.62 12.76 -5.91
C SER A 482 36.05 12.25 -6.14
N THR A 483 36.60 12.49 -7.33
CA THR A 483 38.05 12.54 -7.50
C THR A 483 38.56 13.83 -6.89
N GLU A 484 38.80 13.81 -5.58
CA GLU A 484 39.92 14.56 -5.02
C GLU A 484 40.96 13.54 -4.55
N ASP A 485 42.16 13.70 -5.12
CA ASP A 485 43.31 12.83 -4.97
C ASP A 485 43.61 12.45 -3.53
N LYS A 486 43.58 11.14 -3.24
CA LYS A 486 44.30 10.59 -2.10
C LYS A 486 45.78 10.52 -2.42
N SER A 487 46.51 11.58 -2.07
CA SER A 487 47.93 11.46 -1.78
C SER A 487 48.29 12.17 -0.48
N ALA A 488 49.02 11.43 0.36
CA ALA A 488 49.76 11.84 1.56
C ALA A 488 49.01 11.89 2.91
N ALA A 489 49.28 10.85 3.70
CA ALA A 489 49.68 10.86 5.10
C ALA A 489 49.30 12.06 6.00
N GLY A 490 48.52 11.78 7.05
CA GLY A 490 48.60 12.45 8.35
C GLY A 490 48.00 13.85 8.44
N GLY A 491 46.82 13.96 9.05
CA GLY A 491 46.32 15.22 9.60
C GLY A 491 44.84 15.48 9.34
N GLN A 492 44.08 15.57 10.43
CA GLN A 492 42.79 16.26 10.58
C GLN A 492 41.71 15.95 9.53
N THR A 493 40.70 15.18 9.96
CA THR A 493 39.41 15.07 9.29
C THR A 493 38.80 16.46 9.07
N ALA A 494 38.84 16.93 7.83
CA ALA A 494 38.07 18.10 7.40
C ALA A 494 36.56 17.83 7.60
N PRO A 495 35.77 18.82 8.04
CA PRO A 495 34.34 18.66 8.22
C PRO A 495 33.68 18.42 6.86
N ALA A 496 32.89 17.35 6.76
CA ALA A 496 32.06 17.07 5.58
C ALA A 496 31.26 18.32 5.19
N GLU A 497 31.36 18.74 3.92
CA GLU A 497 30.59 19.86 3.39
C GLU A 497 29.11 19.65 3.69
N LYS A 498 28.50 20.66 4.34
CA LYS A 498 27.07 20.66 4.61
C LYS A 498 26.33 20.65 3.27
N PRO A 499 25.39 19.72 3.04
CA PRO A 499 24.57 19.76 1.84
C PRO A 499 23.84 21.10 1.75
N ALA A 500 23.74 21.64 0.54
CA ALA A 500 22.94 22.84 0.26
C ALA A 500 21.53 22.66 0.86
N ALA A 501 20.99 23.72 1.46
CA ALA A 501 19.81 23.68 2.34
C ALA A 501 18.51 23.11 1.73
N ASN A 502 18.50 22.79 0.42
CA ASN A 502 17.32 22.42 -0.34
C ASN A 502 17.33 20.96 -0.86
N VAL A 503 18.33 20.13 -0.53
CA VAL A 503 18.33 18.72 -0.97
C VAL A 503 17.70 17.83 0.11
N ILE A 504 16.57 17.22 -0.22
CA ILE A 504 15.87 16.27 0.65
C ILE A 504 16.59 14.93 0.58
N ALA A 505 17.11 14.46 1.72
CA ALA A 505 17.83 13.19 1.79
C ALA A 505 16.87 12.00 1.79
N ALA A 506 15.78 12.09 2.56
CA ALA A 506 14.67 11.15 2.51
C ALA A 506 13.39 11.87 2.93
N LEU A 507 12.26 11.35 2.49
CA LEU A 507 10.96 11.87 2.86
C LEU A 507 10.46 11.28 4.18
N PRO A 508 9.48 11.96 4.82
CA PRO A 508 8.74 11.38 5.93
C PRO A 508 7.85 10.21 5.46
N LEU A 509 7.46 9.35 6.40
CA LEU A 509 6.59 8.21 6.14
C LEU A 509 5.14 8.64 5.85
N GLY A 510 4.47 7.91 4.96
CA GLY A 510 3.03 8.05 4.68
C GLY A 510 2.65 9.20 3.77
N GLY A 511 3.61 9.74 3.00
CA GLY A 511 3.43 10.94 2.19
C GLY A 511 3.14 10.72 0.70
N ARG A 512 3.23 9.49 0.16
CA ARG A 512 3.11 9.25 -1.29
C ARG A 512 2.11 8.19 -1.68
N ILE A 513 1.96 7.12 -0.92
CA ILE A 513 1.08 6.02 -1.28
C ILE A 513 -0.16 6.03 -0.37
N LYS A 514 -1.35 6.02 -0.99
CA LYS A 514 -2.63 5.77 -0.33
C LYS A 514 -3.03 4.32 -0.54
N VAL A 515 -3.44 3.68 0.55
CA VAL A 515 -4.02 2.33 0.53
C VAL A 515 -5.55 2.44 0.50
N ASP A 516 -6.21 1.76 -0.42
CA ASP A 516 -7.64 1.48 -0.31
C ASP A 516 -7.83 0.33 0.69
N PRO A 517 -8.56 0.53 1.81
CA PRO A 517 -8.65 -0.48 2.85
C PRO A 517 -9.57 -1.66 2.47
N TRP A 518 -10.39 -1.54 1.44
CA TRP A 518 -11.35 -2.58 1.04
C TRP A 518 -10.71 -3.61 0.12
N ASN A 519 -10.12 -3.14 -0.98
CA ASN A 519 -9.56 -4.00 -2.02
C ASN A 519 -8.02 -4.03 -2.05
N ASP A 520 -7.36 -3.34 -1.11
CA ASP A 520 -5.91 -3.26 -0.94
C ASP A 520 -5.15 -2.61 -2.10
N GLN A 521 -5.85 -1.95 -3.03
CA GLN A 521 -5.20 -1.24 -4.13
C GLN A 521 -4.39 -0.04 -3.61
N LEU A 522 -3.26 0.19 -4.27
CA LEU A 522 -2.38 1.32 -4.00
C LEU A 522 -2.57 2.41 -5.04
N HIS A 523 -2.69 3.64 -4.55
CA HIS A 523 -2.81 4.84 -5.37
C HIS A 523 -1.72 5.84 -5.02
N MET A 524 -1.19 6.51 -6.04
CA MET A 524 -0.27 7.62 -5.84
C MET A 524 -1.04 8.84 -5.34
N LEU A 525 -0.56 9.46 -4.26
CA LEU A 525 -1.10 10.72 -3.76
C LEU A 525 -0.78 11.83 -4.77
N LYS A 526 -1.83 12.48 -5.26
CA LYS A 526 -1.74 13.65 -6.13
C LYS A 526 -1.41 14.89 -5.31
N SER A 527 -0.20 15.00 -4.79
CA SER A 527 0.28 16.21 -4.12
C SER A 527 1.24 16.99 -5.02
N LYS A 528 1.10 18.31 -5.06
CA LYS A 528 2.13 19.16 -5.66
C LYS A 528 3.30 19.19 -4.69
N PRO A 529 4.56 18.97 -5.14
CA PRO A 529 5.73 19.17 -4.29
C PRO A 529 5.68 20.57 -3.69
N VAL A 530 5.60 20.66 -2.37
CA VAL A 530 5.70 21.93 -1.64
C VAL A 530 7.17 22.13 -1.30
N GLY A 531 7.74 23.29 -1.66
CA GLY A 531 9.12 23.62 -1.28
C GLY A 531 9.25 23.70 0.24
N THR A 532 10.39 23.28 0.79
CA THR A 532 10.66 23.41 2.23
C THR A 532 10.70 24.88 2.61
N VAL A 533 9.83 25.29 3.52
CA VAL A 533 9.73 26.66 4.07
C VAL A 533 10.77 26.85 5.18
N ALA A 534 11.16 25.77 5.86
CA ALA A 534 12.21 25.78 6.88
C ALA A 534 13.08 24.52 6.84
N LYS A 535 14.34 24.64 7.27
CA LYS A 535 15.27 23.50 7.43
C LYS A 535 14.72 22.41 8.36
N ALA A 536 13.85 22.80 9.31
CA ALA A 536 13.20 21.89 10.25
C ALA A 536 12.11 21.02 9.62
N GLU A 537 11.66 21.30 8.39
CA GLU A 537 10.67 20.48 7.69
C GLU A 537 11.30 19.26 6.99
N ASN A 538 12.63 19.23 6.85
CA ASN A 538 13.34 18.07 6.36
C ASN A 538 13.54 17.08 7.50
N THR A 539 12.59 16.17 7.65
CA THR A 539 12.55 15.16 8.72
C THR A 539 12.61 13.74 8.15
N PRO A 540 13.79 13.29 7.66
CA PRO A 540 13.97 11.95 7.06
C PRO A 540 13.36 10.85 7.90
N PHE A 541 12.54 9.97 7.31
CA PHE A 541 11.94 8.81 7.99
C PHE A 541 11.08 9.15 9.21
N GLN A 542 10.71 10.42 9.43
CA GLN A 542 9.82 10.76 10.55
C GLN A 542 8.36 10.49 10.20
N ILE A 543 7.61 10.19 11.25
CA ILE A 543 6.16 10.10 11.18
C ILE A 543 5.57 11.51 11.11
N THR A 544 4.67 11.73 10.14
CA THR A 544 3.92 12.98 9.96
C THR A 544 2.42 12.73 10.07
N PRO A 545 1.60 13.71 10.49
CA PRO A 545 0.14 13.54 10.55
C PRO A 545 -0.47 13.22 9.18
N PHE A 546 -1.52 12.40 9.17
CA PHE A 546 -2.30 12.13 7.97
C PHE A 546 -3.29 13.27 7.71
N MET A 547 -3.32 13.75 6.46
CA MET A 547 -4.30 14.73 5.98
C MET A 547 -4.81 14.30 4.61
N PHE A 548 -5.58 13.21 4.58
CA PHE A 548 -6.03 12.62 3.32
C PHE A 548 -7.18 13.39 2.67
N TYR A 549 -7.14 13.43 1.34
CA TYR A 549 -8.25 13.90 0.52
C TYR A 549 -9.32 12.81 0.45
N LEU A 550 -10.47 13.04 1.11
CA LEU A 550 -11.60 12.12 1.08
C LEU A 550 -12.48 12.36 -0.12
N THR A 551 -12.94 11.27 -0.73
CA THR A 551 -13.88 11.23 -1.85
C THR A 551 -15.04 10.31 -1.46
N ARG A 552 -16.20 10.48 -2.10
CA ARG A 552 -17.30 9.51 -2.00
C ARG A 552 -17.24 8.56 -3.19
N VAL A 553 -17.42 7.28 -2.95
CA VAL A 553 -17.70 6.31 -4.01
C VAL A 553 -19.13 6.57 -4.47
N ILE A 554 -19.25 7.26 -5.60
CA ILE A 554 -20.52 7.40 -6.30
C ILE A 554 -20.60 6.20 -7.23
N ASP A 555 -21.64 5.37 -7.12
CA ASP A 555 -21.90 4.36 -8.15
C ASP A 555 -21.88 5.09 -9.49
N ALA A 556 -20.96 4.70 -10.39
CA ALA A 556 -21.07 5.11 -11.77
C ALA A 556 -22.50 4.73 -12.21
N PRO A 557 -23.26 5.60 -12.89
CA PRO A 557 -24.48 5.15 -13.53
C PRO A 557 -24.08 3.95 -14.37
N THR A 558 -24.75 2.81 -14.14
CA THR A 558 -24.51 1.55 -14.85
C THR A 558 -24.23 1.92 -16.30
N ALA A 559 -22.97 1.81 -16.73
CA ALA A 559 -22.62 2.25 -18.05
C ALA A 559 -23.45 1.37 -18.98
N ALA A 560 -24.49 1.96 -19.59
CA ALA A 560 -25.12 1.36 -20.75
C ALA A 560 -23.96 1.00 -21.69
N PRO A 561 -23.92 -0.22 -22.24
CA PRO A 561 -22.76 -0.71 -22.97
C PRO A 561 -22.41 0.30 -24.05
N GLN A 562 -21.38 1.10 -23.78
CA GLN A 562 -20.80 1.96 -24.78
C GLN A 562 -20.02 1.01 -25.67
N ASN A 563 -20.49 0.84 -26.90
CA ASN A 563 -19.70 0.28 -27.98
C ASN A 563 -18.44 1.14 -28.13
N ILE A 564 -17.41 0.81 -27.36
CA ILE A 564 -16.05 1.23 -27.60
C ILE A 564 -15.48 0.14 -28.50
N GLU A 565 -15.52 0.36 -29.81
CA GLU A 565 -14.61 -0.31 -30.75
C GLU A 565 -13.18 0.14 -30.41
N ALA A 566 -12.63 -0.38 -29.32
CA ALA A 566 -11.20 -0.44 -29.12
C ALA A 566 -10.74 -1.67 -29.88
N THR A 567 -10.12 -1.45 -31.04
CA THR A 567 -9.31 -2.46 -31.72
C THR A 567 -8.22 -2.92 -30.76
N ALA A 568 -8.51 -3.99 -30.01
CA ALA A 568 -7.52 -4.80 -29.34
C ALA A 568 -6.63 -5.42 -30.43
N ARG A 569 -5.51 -4.77 -30.72
CA ARG A 569 -4.36 -5.49 -31.27
C ARG A 569 -3.83 -6.33 -30.13
N ILE A 570 -4.26 -7.58 -30.12
CA ILE A 570 -3.59 -8.66 -29.40
C ILE A 570 -2.23 -8.78 -30.07
N ASP A 571 -1.18 -8.36 -29.36
CA ASP A 571 0.19 -8.71 -29.75
C ASP A 571 0.32 -10.23 -29.57
N ALA A 572 0.17 -10.94 -30.68
CA ALA A 572 0.67 -12.29 -30.79
C ALA A 572 2.19 -12.25 -30.59
N PRO A 573 2.78 -13.21 -29.85
CA PRO A 573 4.23 -13.25 -29.69
C PRO A 573 4.91 -13.31 -31.07
N PRO A 574 6.06 -12.62 -31.26
CA PRO A 574 6.75 -12.66 -32.53
C PRO A 574 7.12 -14.12 -32.85
N LYS A 575 6.70 -14.59 -34.04
CA LYS A 575 7.14 -15.88 -34.56
C LYS A 575 8.67 -15.92 -34.57
N PRO A 576 9.31 -16.96 -34.02
CA PRO A 576 10.74 -17.15 -34.21
C PRO A 576 11.01 -17.31 -35.71
N GLN A 577 11.73 -16.36 -36.30
CA GLN A 577 12.35 -16.55 -37.60
C GLN A 577 13.51 -17.52 -37.41
N ILE A 578 13.23 -18.81 -37.61
CA ILE A 578 14.28 -19.81 -37.83
C ILE A 578 14.89 -19.47 -39.20
N SER A 579 16.11 -18.93 -39.19
CA SER A 579 16.97 -18.93 -40.37
C SER A 579 17.11 -20.38 -40.83
N GLN A 580 16.59 -20.69 -42.01
CA GLN A 580 16.79 -21.99 -42.64
C GLN A 580 18.27 -22.13 -43.02
N GLU A 581 19.11 -22.57 -42.07
CA GLU A 581 20.33 -23.27 -42.42
C GLU A 581 19.95 -24.68 -42.86
N ALA A 582 20.33 -25.02 -44.10
CA ALA A 582 20.07 -26.34 -44.67
C ALA A 582 20.87 -27.40 -43.91
N LEU A 583 20.16 -28.32 -43.25
CA LEU A 583 20.73 -29.59 -42.81
C LEU A 583 21.23 -30.38 -44.05
N PRO A 584 22.48 -30.87 -44.06
CA PRO A 584 23.04 -31.55 -45.23
C PRO A 584 22.44 -32.95 -45.37
N GLY A 585 21.86 -33.22 -46.54
CA GLY A 585 21.61 -34.59 -47.01
C GLY A 585 20.14 -34.96 -47.20
N LEU A 586 19.46 -34.32 -48.16
CA LEU A 586 18.33 -34.91 -48.90
C LEU A 586 18.30 -34.27 -50.30
N PRO A 587 18.08 -35.03 -51.38
CA PRO A 587 18.22 -34.56 -52.75
C PRO A 587 17.07 -33.61 -53.13
N GLY A 588 17.44 -32.44 -53.68
CA GLY A 588 16.49 -31.41 -54.10
C GLY A 588 15.72 -31.78 -55.38
N PRO A 589 14.51 -31.21 -55.58
CA PRO A 589 13.71 -31.46 -56.78
C PRO A 589 14.26 -30.71 -58.00
N ASP A 590 14.25 -31.42 -59.14
CA ASP A 590 14.77 -31.04 -60.46
C ASP A 590 14.12 -29.76 -61.02
N PRO A 591 14.87 -28.82 -61.65
CA PRO A 591 14.33 -27.56 -62.14
C PRO A 591 13.64 -27.70 -63.51
N GLN A 592 12.49 -27.04 -63.60
CA GLN A 592 11.60 -26.87 -64.75
C GLN A 592 12.28 -26.50 -66.09
N LYS A 593 11.62 -26.88 -67.19
CA LYS A 593 11.49 -26.09 -68.45
C LYS A 593 10.40 -26.70 -69.37
N PRO A 594 9.81 -25.95 -70.34
CA PRO A 594 9.35 -24.56 -70.34
C PRO A 594 7.89 -24.38 -70.86
N GLN A 595 7.35 -23.17 -70.70
CA GLN A 595 6.09 -22.67 -71.25
C GLN A 595 5.99 -22.65 -72.79
N ARG A 596 4.76 -22.82 -73.30
CA ARG A 596 4.05 -22.21 -74.47
C ARG A 596 2.98 -23.21 -74.91
N GLN A 597 1.69 -22.91 -75.12
CA GLN A 597 0.90 -21.70 -75.36
C GLN A 597 -0.44 -21.82 -74.62
#